data_AF-A0A342K7X7-F1
#
_entry.id   AF-A0A342K7X7-F1
#
_cell.length_a   1.000
_cell.length_b   1.000
_cell.length_c   1.000
_cell.angle_alpha   90.00
_cell.angle_beta   90.00
_cell.angle_gamma   90.00
#
_symmetry.space_group_name_H-M   'P 1'
#
loop_
_entity.id
_entity.type
_entity.pdbx_description
1 polymer ?
#
loop_
_entity_poly.entity_id
_entity_poly.type
_entity_poly.pdbx_seq_one_letter_code
_entity_poly.pdbx_strand_id
1 'polypeptide(L)'
;MNFVIILSIALVVVYLMTNYISMIDSSEKLTSFECGFDPLSKMRSPFSTRFFLLVVLFLIFDVEIALLFPVLSMLATNYSFLMMTSLFMFLLILILGMFHEWNEGALDWFTN
;
A
#
# COMPACT_ATOMS: atom_id res chain seq x y z
N MET A 1 -25.55 -44.78 -10.91
CA MET A 1 -25.03 -44.50 -9.56
C MET A 1 -23.71 -45.22 -9.28
N ASN A 2 -23.62 -46.55 -9.41
CA ASN A 2 -22.37 -47.28 -9.09
C ASN A 2 -21.14 -46.84 -9.90
N PHE A 3 -21.28 -46.59 -11.21
CA PHE A 3 -20.17 -46.12 -12.04
C PHE A 3 -19.60 -44.76 -11.58
N VAL A 4 -20.47 -43.83 -11.18
CA VAL A 4 -20.07 -42.51 -10.69
C VAL A 4 -19.30 -42.60 -9.37
N ILE A 5 -19.74 -43.50 -8.48
CA ILE A 5 -19.09 -43.75 -7.19
C ILE A 5 -17.72 -44.42 -7.39
N ILE A 6 -17.61 -45.36 -8.32
CA ILE A 6 -16.33 -46.03 -8.63
C ILE A 6 -15.35 -45.03 -9.23
N LEU A 7 -15.81 -44.17 -10.15
CA LEU A 7 -14.99 -43.13 -10.77
C LEU A 7 -14.49 -42.11 -9.74
N SER A 8 -15.36 -41.66 -8.82
CA SER A 8 -14.97 -40.68 -7.80
C SER A 8 -13.94 -41.26 -6.82
N ILE A 9 -14.11 -42.51 -6.39
CA ILE A 9 -13.14 -43.19 -5.52
C ILE A 9 -11.80 -43.37 -6.25
N ALA A 10 -11.83 -43.79 -7.52
CA ALA A 10 -10.61 -43.95 -8.32
C ALA A 10 -9.83 -42.63 -8.45
N LEU A 11 -10.51 -41.51 -8.70
CA LEU A 11 -9.88 -40.19 -8.78
C LEU A 11 -9.27 -39.75 -7.45
N VAL A 12 -9.93 -40.01 -6.33
CA VAL A 12 -9.40 -39.71 -4.99
C VAL A 12 -8.15 -40.54 -4.70
N VAL A 13 -8.14 -41.83 -5.04
CA VAL A 13 -6.97 -42.69 -4.85
C VAL A 13 -5.80 -42.20 -5.69
N VAL A 14 -6.02 -41.83 -6.96
CA VAL A 14 -4.99 -41.26 -7.84
C VAL A 14 -4.43 -39.94 -7.28
N TYR A 15 -5.31 -39.07 -6.74
CA TYR A 15 -4.88 -37.82 -6.11
C TYR A 15 -3.99 -38.08 -4.87
N LEU A 16 -4.37 -39.02 -4.00
CA LEU A 16 -3.59 -39.33 -2.80
C LEU A 16 -2.21 -39.91 -3.15
N MET A 17 -2.13 -40.77 -4.16
CA MET A 17 -0.85 -41.35 -4.61
C MET A 17 0.09 -40.29 -5.21
N THR A 18 -0.44 -39.33 -5.97
CA THR A 18 0.38 -38.26 -6.56
C THR A 18 0.82 -37.22 -5.53
N ASN A 19 -0.02 -36.92 -4.55
CA ASN A 19 0.28 -35.89 -3.55
C ASN A 19 1.33 -36.35 -2.51
N TYR A 20 1.42 -37.66 -2.22
CA TYR A 20 2.40 -38.23 -1.30
C TYR A 20 3.86 -37.95 -1.71
N ILE A 21 4.16 -38.05 -3.01
CA ILE A 21 5.50 -37.75 -3.56
C ILE A 21 5.85 -36.26 -3.37
N SER A 22 4.84 -35.40 -3.44
CA SER A 22 5.01 -33.95 -3.40
C SER A 22 5.34 -33.38 -2.01
N MET A 23 5.14 -34.18 -0.94
CA MET A 23 5.46 -33.83 0.45
C MET A 23 6.91 -34.16 0.84
N ILE A 24 7.57 -35.09 0.14
CA ILE A 24 8.92 -35.56 0.51
C ILE A 24 9.99 -34.53 0.12
N ASP A 25 9.82 -33.86 -1.02
CA ASP A 25 10.72 -32.80 -1.53
C ASP A 25 10.03 -31.41 -1.50
N SER A 26 9.40 -31.05 -0.38
CA SER A 26 8.74 -29.74 -0.28
C SER A 26 9.68 -28.58 0.10
N SER A 27 10.97 -28.82 0.29
CA SER A 27 11.94 -27.77 0.66
C SER A 27 11.98 -26.66 -0.38
N GLU A 28 12.02 -27.01 -1.66
CA GLU A 28 12.03 -26.06 -2.79
C GLU A 28 10.69 -25.34 -3.00
N LYS A 29 9.59 -25.85 -2.43
CA LYS A 29 8.30 -25.13 -2.42
C LYS A 29 8.25 -24.07 -1.32
N LEU A 30 9.12 -24.19 -0.31
CA LEU A 30 9.19 -23.28 0.83
C LEU A 30 10.25 -22.19 0.63
N THR A 31 11.05 -22.27 -0.43
CA THR A 31 12.03 -21.24 -0.81
C THR A 31 11.35 -20.09 -1.56
N SER A 32 11.99 -18.91 -1.53
CA SER A 32 11.51 -17.73 -2.24
C SER A 32 11.62 -17.93 -3.75
N PHE A 33 10.55 -17.61 -4.48
CA PHE A 33 10.57 -17.66 -5.94
C PHE A 33 11.40 -16.52 -6.52
N GLU A 34 12.52 -16.84 -7.19
CA GLU A 34 13.38 -15.88 -7.88
C GLU A 34 13.58 -16.29 -9.35
N CYS A 35 12.48 -16.53 -10.06
CA CYS A 35 12.47 -16.96 -11.47
C CYS A 35 13.30 -18.24 -11.75
N GLY A 36 13.38 -19.14 -10.77
CA GLY A 36 14.12 -20.41 -10.88
C GLY A 36 15.60 -20.33 -10.46
N PHE A 37 16.03 -19.20 -9.89
CA PHE A 37 17.36 -19.02 -9.30
C PHE A 37 17.30 -19.02 -7.77
N ASP A 38 18.43 -19.34 -7.14
CA ASP A 38 18.60 -19.14 -5.71
C ASP A 38 18.67 -17.64 -5.38
N PRO A 39 18.14 -17.23 -4.22
CA PRO A 39 18.14 -15.82 -3.85
C PRO A 39 19.55 -15.24 -3.75
N LEU A 40 19.84 -14.28 -4.61
CA LEU A 40 21.17 -13.64 -4.71
C LEU A 40 21.47 -12.73 -3.53
N SER A 41 20.42 -12.24 -2.86
CA SER A 41 20.54 -11.27 -1.77
C SER A 41 19.50 -11.51 -0.67
N LYS A 42 19.77 -10.94 0.51
CA LYS A 42 18.78 -10.94 1.58
C LYS A 42 17.61 -10.06 1.18
N MET A 43 16.39 -10.55 1.40
CA MET A 43 15.13 -9.87 1.10
C MET A 43 14.96 -8.50 1.79
N ARG A 44 15.78 -8.17 2.79
CA ARG A 44 15.82 -6.87 3.47
C ARG A 44 16.89 -5.98 2.84
N SER A 45 16.65 -5.54 1.61
CA SER A 45 17.40 -4.45 0.99
C SER A 45 16.87 -3.10 1.47
N PRO A 46 17.71 -2.05 1.51
CA PRO A 46 17.22 -0.70 1.77
C PRO A 46 16.18 -0.35 0.70
N PHE A 47 14.98 -0.04 1.18
CA PHE A 47 13.87 0.39 0.35
C PHE A 47 14.08 1.82 -0.14
N SER A 48 13.45 2.21 -1.25
CA SER A 48 13.69 3.53 -1.81
C SER A 48 13.12 4.63 -0.90
N THR A 49 13.94 5.65 -0.67
CA THR A 49 13.60 6.83 0.16
C THR A 49 12.43 7.63 -0.39
N ARG A 50 12.12 7.47 -1.69
CA ARG A 50 11.00 8.15 -2.36
C ARG A 50 9.65 7.73 -1.78
N PHE A 51 9.45 6.43 -1.56
CA PHE A 51 8.22 5.95 -0.94
C PHE A 51 8.09 6.41 0.51
N PHE A 52 9.20 6.55 1.23
CA PHE A 52 9.19 7.11 2.58
C PHE A 52 8.71 8.57 2.58
N LEU A 53 9.20 9.40 1.66
CA LEU A 53 8.75 10.79 1.52
C LEU A 53 7.25 10.88 1.21
N LEU A 54 6.74 10.03 0.32
CA LEU A 54 5.30 9.98 0.01
C LEU A 54 4.46 9.63 1.25
N VAL A 55 4.92 8.71 2.11
CA VAL A 55 4.21 8.34 3.35
C VAL A 55 4.17 9.50 4.35
N VAL A 56 5.31 10.20 4.52
CA VAL A 56 5.38 11.36 5.41
C VAL A 56 4.48 12.49 4.91
N LEU A 57 4.53 12.79 3.62
CA LEU A 57 3.72 13.80 2.95
C LEU A 57 2.22 13.48 3.09
N PHE A 58 1.83 12.22 2.85
CA PHE A 58 0.45 11.76 3.05
C PHE A 58 -0.02 11.96 4.50
N LEU A 59 0.83 11.63 5.49
CA LEU A 59 0.49 11.79 6.90
C LEU A 59 0.22 13.26 7.26
N ILE A 60 1.06 14.17 6.78
CA ILE A 60 0.89 15.61 7.01
C ILE A 60 -0.43 16.09 6.39
N PHE A 61 -0.70 15.75 5.13
CA PHE A 61 -1.95 16.15 4.46
C PHE A 61 -3.21 15.57 5.13
N ASP A 62 -3.14 14.34 5.66
CA ASP A 62 -4.27 13.74 6.38
C ASP A 62 -4.60 14.53 7.66
N VAL A 63 -3.57 14.94 8.43
CA VAL A 63 -3.74 15.78 9.62
C VAL A 63 -4.31 17.16 9.26
N GLU A 64 -3.87 17.76 8.16
CA GLU A 64 -4.36 19.05 7.69
C GLU A 64 -5.83 19.00 7.28
N ILE A 65 -6.25 17.95 6.57
CA ILE A 65 -7.67 17.73 6.21
C ILE A 65 -8.52 17.50 7.47
N ALA A 66 -8.01 16.74 8.44
CA ALA A 66 -8.69 16.51 9.71
C ALA A 66 -8.94 17.81 10.48
N LEU A 67 -8.03 18.80 10.38
CA LEU A 67 -8.21 20.13 10.97
C LEU A 67 -9.16 21.03 10.16
N LEU A 68 -9.21 20.86 8.85
CA LEU A 68 -10.06 21.66 7.96
C LEU A 68 -11.56 21.35 8.14
N PHE A 69 -11.90 20.08 8.39
CA PHE A 69 -13.29 19.63 8.48
C PHE A 69 -14.10 20.31 9.61
N PRO A 70 -13.62 20.39 10.87
CA PRO A 70 -14.29 21.15 11.93
C PRO A 70 -14.47 22.63 11.59
N VAL A 71 -13.46 23.28 10.99
CA VAL A 71 -13.54 24.71 10.66
C VAL A 71 -14.62 24.99 9.62
N LEU A 72 -14.76 24.12 8.61
CA LEU A 72 -15.87 24.21 7.65
C LEU A 72 -17.24 24.04 8.33
N SER A 73 -17.37 23.10 9.26
CA SER A 73 -18.62 22.91 10.02
C SER A 73 -18.98 24.14 10.87
N MET A 74 -17.98 24.80 11.45
CA MET A 74 -18.18 26.04 12.21
C MET A 74 -18.59 27.19 11.31
N LEU A 75 -18.01 27.31 10.10
CA LEU A 75 -18.37 28.36 9.13
C LEU A 75 -19.83 28.25 8.68
N ALA A 76 -20.36 27.04 8.58
CA ALA A 76 -21.75 26.81 8.22
C ALA A 76 -22.75 27.29 9.29
N THR A 77 -22.35 27.30 10.56
CA THR A 77 -23.23 27.66 11.69
C THR A 77 -23.03 29.09 12.16
N ASN A 78 -21.79 29.59 12.20
CA ASN A 78 -21.45 30.93 12.63
C ASN A 78 -20.43 31.57 11.69
N TYR A 79 -20.86 32.62 11.00
CA TYR A 79 -19.99 33.41 10.12
C TYR A 79 -19.34 34.56 10.89
N SER A 80 -18.01 34.62 10.90
CA SER A 80 -17.26 35.79 11.39
C SER A 80 -16.13 36.14 10.43
N PHE A 81 -15.85 37.44 10.29
CA PHE A 81 -14.78 37.94 9.42
C PHE A 81 -13.41 37.37 9.85
N LEU A 82 -13.16 37.31 11.17
CA LEU A 82 -11.93 36.74 11.72
C LEU A 82 -11.74 35.28 11.29
N MET A 83 -12.79 34.46 11.38
CA MET A 83 -12.72 33.03 11.02
C MET A 83 -12.52 32.82 9.53
N MET A 84 -13.09 33.67 8.68
CA MET A 84 -12.84 33.65 7.25
C MET A 84 -11.39 34.01 6.94
N THR A 85 -10.84 35.05 7.58
CA THR A 85 -9.43 35.43 7.39
C THR A 85 -8.47 34.35 7.88
N SER A 86 -8.76 33.68 9.01
CA SER A 86 -7.92 32.59 9.49
C SER A 86 -7.95 31.37 8.58
N LEU A 87 -9.13 31.01 8.05
CA LEU A 87 -9.22 29.90 7.09
C LEU A 87 -8.47 30.23 5.80
N PHE A 88 -8.58 31.47 5.30
CA PHE A 88 -7.84 31.90 4.12
C PHE A 88 -6.32 31.82 4.34
N MET A 89 -5.83 32.32 5.48
CA MET A 89 -4.41 32.22 5.83
C MET A 89 -3.95 30.76 5.97
N PHE A 90 -4.77 29.90 6.58
CA PHE A 90 -4.48 28.48 6.70
C PHE A 90 -4.35 27.81 5.32
N LEU A 91 -5.31 28.00 4.42
CA LEU A 91 -5.24 27.48 3.05
C LEU A 91 -4.02 28.01 2.28
N LEU A 92 -3.65 29.27 2.48
CA LEU A 92 -2.49 29.87 1.83
C LEU A 92 -1.19 29.17 2.26
N ILE A 93 -1.06 28.87 3.55
CA ILE A 93 0.09 28.12 4.09
C ILE A 93 0.15 26.70 3.48
N LEU A 94 -0.99 26.01 3.37
CA LEU A 94 -1.07 24.68 2.74
C LEU A 94 -0.58 24.70 1.29
N ILE A 95 -1.06 25.66 0.51
CA ILE A 95 -0.69 25.81 -0.90
C ILE A 95 0.81 26.13 -1.04
N LEU A 96 1.35 27.02 -0.19
CA LEU A 96 2.77 27.34 -0.22
C LEU A 96 3.65 26.16 0.20
N GLY A 97 3.24 25.39 1.21
CA GLY A 97 3.94 24.17 1.63
C GLY A 97 4.01 23.15 0.49
N MET A 98 2.88 22.93 -0.18
CA MET A 98 2.80 22.08 -1.38
C MET A 98 3.75 22.52 -2.50
N PHE A 99 3.77 23.82 -2.82
CA PHE A 99 4.67 24.34 -3.85
C PHE A 99 6.14 24.17 -3.48
N HIS A 100 6.48 24.33 -2.20
CA HIS A 100 7.83 24.11 -1.71
C HIS A 100 8.26 22.65 -1.87
N GLU A 101 7.43 21.69 -1.43
CA GLU A 101 7.72 20.26 -1.57
C GLU A 101 7.82 19.81 -3.03
N TRP A 102 7.01 20.39 -3.91
CA TRP A 102 7.11 20.13 -5.34
C TRP A 102 8.44 20.64 -5.91
N ASN A 103 8.87 21.85 -5.55
CA ASN A 103 10.13 22.40 -6.02
C ASN A 103 11.37 21.59 -5.55
N GLU A 104 11.26 20.92 -4.41
CA GLU A 104 12.29 19.98 -3.89
C GLU A 104 12.28 18.61 -4.59
N GLY A 105 11.37 18.39 -5.55
CA GLY A 105 11.29 17.15 -6.31
C GLY A 105 10.80 15.94 -5.49
N ALA A 106 10.18 16.18 -4.33
CA ALA A 106 9.66 15.11 -3.46
C ALA A 106 8.54 14.28 -4.15
N LEU A 107 7.87 14.88 -5.13
CA LEU A 107 6.78 14.28 -5.91
C LEU A 107 7.25 13.62 -7.22
N ASP A 108 8.52 13.80 -7.60
CA ASP A 108 9.02 13.30 -8.88
C ASP A 108 9.32 11.80 -8.80
N TRP A 109 8.55 11.01 -9.56
CA TRP A 109 8.69 9.56 -9.59
C TRP A 109 9.90 9.12 -10.42
N PHE A 110 10.16 9.81 -11.51
CA PHE A 110 11.25 9.54 -12.44
C PHE A 110 12.13 10.79 -12.55
N THR A 111 13.41 10.63 -12.25
CA THR A 111 14.43 11.57 -12.69
C THR A 111 14.59 11.38 -14.19
N ASN A 112 14.23 12.38 -15.00
CA ASN A 112 14.82 12.50 -16.34
C ASN A 112 16.33 12.80 -16.21
#